data_AF-A0A3N7H893-F1
#
_entry.id   AF-A0A3N7H893-F1
#
_cell.length_a   1.000
_cell.length_b   1.000
_cell.length_c   1.000
_cell.angle_alpha   90.00
_cell.angle_beta   90.00
_cell.angle_gamma   90.00
#
_symmetry.space_group_name_H-M   'P 1'
#
loop_
_entity.id
_entity.type
_entity.pdbx_description
1 polymer ?
#
loop_
_entity_poly.entity_id
_entity_poly.type
_entity_poly.pdbx_seq_one_letter_code
_entity_poly.pdbx_strand_id
1 'polypeptide(L)' 'MGTTEYLLDKAERKGVERGAEAKSYKVVANLIQQLGLDDAAAAGVAEVPVDFVRKVRADLAKEKK' A
#
# COMPACT_ATOMS: atom_id res chain seq x y z
N MET A 1 -23.88 11.90 -21.23
CA MET A 1 -23.21 11.48 -20.00
C MET A 1 -23.83 12.25 -18.86
N GLY A 2 -24.73 11.61 -18.13
CA GLY A 2 -25.46 12.23 -17.03
C GLY A 2 -24.55 12.47 -15.82
N THR A 3 -24.94 13.40 -14.96
CA THR A 3 -24.26 13.73 -13.69
C THR A 3 -24.04 12.50 -12.79
N THR A 4 -24.90 11.49 -12.90
CA THR A 4 -24.83 10.22 -12.15
C THR A 4 -23.68 9.32 -12.60
N GLU A 5 -23.43 9.21 -13.91
CA GLU A 5 -22.34 8.38 -14.46
C GLU A 5 -20.96 8.94 -14.06
N TYR A 6 -20.81 10.27 -14.05
CA TYR A 6 -19.57 10.93 -13.64
C TYR A 6 -19.26 10.74 -12.14
N LEU A 7 -20.28 10.71 -11.29
CA LEU A 7 -20.10 10.49 -9.85
C LEU A 7 -19.73 9.03 -9.53
N LEU A 8 -20.30 8.06 -10.25
CA LEU A 8 -19.92 6.65 -10.13
C LEU A 8 -18.48 6.41 -10.58
N ASP A 9 -18.09 6.90 -11.76
CA ASP A 9 -16.71 6.73 -12.29
C ASP A 9 -15.67 7.33 -11.33
N LYS A 10 -15.97 8.50 -10.75
CA LYS A 10 -15.10 9.14 -9.76
C LYS A 10 -15.03 8.36 -8.44
N ALA A 11 -16.13 7.76 -8.00
CA ALA A 11 -16.15 6.92 -6.81
C ALA A 11 -15.38 5.61 -7.01
N GLU A 12 -15.53 4.97 -8.18
CA GLU A 12 -14.80 3.76 -8.54
C GLU A 12 -13.30 4.01 -8.63
N ARG A 13 -12.86 5.06 -9.34
CA ARG A 13 -11.43 5.42 -9.40
C ARG A 13 -10.84 5.63 -8.01
N LYS A 14 -11.52 6.41 -7.17
CA LYS A 14 -11.06 6.71 -5.81
C LYS A 14 -11.05 5.47 -4.91
N GLY A 15 -11.98 4.53 -5.13
CA GLY A 15 -12.00 3.23 -4.46
C GLY A 15 -10.86 2.31 -4.90
N VAL A 16 -10.55 2.29 -6.19
CA VAL A 16 -9.42 1.53 -6.77
C VAL A 16 -8.09 2.07 -6.27
N GLU A 17 -7.90 3.39 -6.24
CA GLU A 17 -6.67 4.03 -5.73
C GLU A 17 -6.42 3.67 -4.26
N ARG A 18 -7.44 3.83 -3.39
CA ARG A 18 -7.34 3.43 -1.98
C ARG A 18 -7.11 1.94 -1.79
N GLY A 19 -7.73 1.11 -2.63
CA GLY A 19 -7.56 -0.33 -2.62
C GLY A 19 -6.15 -0.75 -3.04
N ALA A 20 -5.55 -0.07 -4.01
CA ALA A 20 -4.18 -0.29 -4.46
C ALA A 20 -3.19 0.07 -3.35
N GLU A 21 -3.33 1.23 -2.71
CA GLU A 21 -2.47 1.65 -1.60
C GLU A 21 -2.56 0.68 -0.40
N ALA A 22 -3.77 0.26 -0.03
CA ALA A 22 -3.97 -0.68 1.07
C ALA A 22 -3.40 -2.08 0.76
N LYS A 23 -3.49 -2.53 -0.50
CA LYS A 23 -2.86 -3.78 -0.95
C LYS A 23 -1.34 -3.68 -0.88
N SER A 24 -0.75 -2.60 -1.40
CA SER A 24 0.71 -2.39 -1.33
C SER A 24 1.21 -2.33 0.11
N TYR A 25 0.50 -1.66 1.02
CA TYR A 25 0.83 -1.66 2.44
C TYR A 25 0.85 -3.07 3.04
N LYS A 26 -0.21 -3.86 2.82
CA LYS A 26 -0.30 -5.25 3.33
C LYS A 26 0.78 -6.16 2.75
N VAL A 27 1.06 -6.04 1.45
CA VAL A 27 2.12 -6.81 0.80
C VAL A 27 3.46 -6.49 1.46
N VAL A 28 3.83 -5.20 1.55
CA VAL A 28 5.08 -4.76 2.19
C VAL A 28 5.16 -5.21 3.65
N ALA A 29 4.08 -5.08 4.42
CA ALA A 29 4.05 -5.51 5.81
C ALA A 29 4.29 -7.02 5.96
N ASN A 30 3.67 -7.83 5.11
CA ASN A 30 3.87 -9.28 5.10
C ASN A 30 5.31 -9.65 4.67
N LEU A 31 5.86 -8.97 3.66
CA LEU A 31 7.24 -9.16 3.22
C LEU A 31 8.24 -8.90 4.37
N ILE A 32 8.01 -7.86 5.17
CA ILE A 32 8.86 -7.54 6.33
C ILE A 32 8.63 -8.52 7.49
N GLN A 33 7.38 -8.76 7.88
CA GLN A 33 7.08 -9.53 9.10
C GLN A 33 7.17 -11.04 8.92
N GLN A 34 6.74 -11.57 7.78
CA GLN A 34 6.67 -13.01 7.53
C GLN A 34 7.94 -13.54 6.87
N LEU A 35 8.50 -12.79 5.92
CA LEU A 35 9.68 -13.20 5.17
C LEU A 35 10.98 -12.57 5.68
N GLY A 36 10.90 -11.58 6.57
CA GLY A 36 12.08 -10.91 7.13
C GLY A 36 12.90 -10.14 6.11
N LEU A 37 12.28 -9.71 5.00
CA LEU A 37 12.98 -9.03 3.92
C LEU A 37 13.45 -7.64 4.34
N ASP A 38 14.65 -7.28 3.87
CA ASP A 38 15.18 -5.92 3.97
C ASP A 38 14.38 -4.91 3.14
N ASP A 39 14.45 -3.64 3.54
CA ASP A 39 13.64 -2.56 2.96
C ASP A 39 13.79 -2.47 1.43
N ALA A 40 15.01 -2.71 0.91
CA ALA A 40 15.30 -2.67 -0.52
C ALA A 40 14.70 -3.87 -1.28
N ALA A 41 14.72 -5.06 -0.69
CA ALA A 41 14.15 -6.27 -1.30
C ALA A 41 12.62 -6.19 -1.29
N ALA A 42 12.02 -5.75 -0.19
CA ALA A 42 10.58 -5.53 -0.11
C ALA A 42 10.11 -4.45 -1.09
N ALA A 43 10.88 -3.38 -1.26
CA ALA A 43 10.61 -2.33 -2.26
C ALA A 43 10.64 -2.86 -3.69
N GLY A 44 11.64 -3.69 -4.02
CA GLY A 44 11.76 -4.31 -5.34
C GLY A 44 10.62 -5.29 -5.64
N VAL A 45 10.26 -6.15 -4.69
CA VAL A 45 9.18 -7.15 -4.87
C VAL A 45 7.79 -6.50 -4.92
N ALA A 46 7.56 -5.46 -4.13
CA ALA A 46 6.28 -4.75 -4.11
C ALA A 46 6.20 -3.60 -5.12
N GLU A 47 7.24 -3.38 -5.93
CA GLU A 47 7.35 -2.28 -6.90
C GLU A 47 6.99 -0.90 -6.32
N VAL A 48 7.40 -0.66 -5.07
CA VAL A 48 7.17 0.61 -4.34
C VAL A 48 8.49 1.27 -3.99
N PRO A 49 8.52 2.60 -3.77
CA PRO A 49 9.73 3.25 -3.31
C PRO A 49 10.15 2.77 -1.91
N VAL A 50 11.46 2.68 -1.68
CA VAL A 50 12.04 2.30 -0.37
C VAL A 50 11.55 3.20 0.77
N ASP A 51 11.28 4.47 0.51
CA ASP A 51 10.73 5.40 1.51
C ASP A 51 9.35 4.96 2.01
N PHE A 52 8.50 4.41 1.13
CA PHE A 52 7.22 3.84 1.51
C PHE A 52 7.42 2.63 2.43
N VAL A 53 8.35 1.74 2.08
CA VAL A 53 8.68 0.56 2.89
C VAL A 53 9.18 0.95 4.28
N ARG A 54 10.04 1.97 4.37
CA ARG A 54 10.51 2.51 5.67
C ARG A 54 9.38 3.07 6.51
N LYS A 55 8.41 3.77 5.90
CA LYS A 55 7.19 4.24 6.59
C LYS A 55 6.39 3.05 7.12
N VAL A 56 6.15 2.02 6.31
CA VAL A 56 5.46 0.79 6.75
C VAL A 56 6.20 0.14 7.91
N ARG A 57 7.53 0.02 7.82
CA ARG A 57 8.36 -0.56 8.89
C ARG A 57 8.27 0.23 10.19
N ALA A 58 8.30 1.56 10.13
CA ALA A 58 8.16 2.42 11.29
C ALA A 58 6.75 2.32 11.91
N ASP A 59 5.72 2.19 11.09
CA ASP A 59 4.33 2.03 11.53
C ASP A 59 4.11 0.67 12.24
N LEU A 60 4.63 -0.40 11.65
CA LEU A 60 4.62 -1.75 12.26
C LEU A 60 5.39 -1.81 13.58
N ALA A 61 6.47 -1.02 13.72
CA ALA A 61 7.23 -0.93 14.96
C ALA A 61 6.46 -0.16 16.06
N LYS A 62 5.57 0.77 15.67
CA LYS A 62 4.68 1.49 16.60
C LYS A 62 3.50 0.64 17.04
N GLU A 63 2.91 -0.16 16.16
CA GLU A 63 1.82 -1.09 16.52
C GLU A 63 2.25 -2.22 17.46
N LYS A 64 3.54 -2.58 17.50
CA LYS A 64 4.06 -3.60 18.41
C LYS A 64 4.34 -3.11 19.84
N LYS A 65 4.11 -1.83 20.15
CA LYS A 65 4.42 -1.22 21.45
C LYS A 65 3.14 -0.89 22.21
#